data_AF-A0AAJ0D7D5-F1
#
_entry.id   AF-A0AAJ0D7D5-F1
#
_cell.length_a   1.000
_cell.length_b   1.000
_cell.length_c   1.000
_cell.angle_alpha   90.00
_cell.angle_beta   90.00
_cell.angle_gamma   90.00
#
_symmetry.space_group_name_H-M   'P 1'
#
loop_
_entity.id
_entity.type
_entity.pdbx_description
1 polymer ?
#
loop_
_entity_poly.entity_id
_entity_poly.type
_entity_poly.pdbx_seq_one_letter_code
_entity_poly.pdbx_strand_id
1 'polypeptide(L)'
;MTDNVLSLAMTGKSYFLCGKSYYRCRSPTTLTKDLKPTEVPKYVAFGTDGSWYRAFKQKDAKGNEAEVIARSDNFATAYPSLNKSLDELQLFSAPTCLSLGPNGYYFAHIGRKRLWKLPKDVEERLGNLAEYEGVWLGKGEKGPSYVAVRKGGGFSTDFHGKYGRLKEDVKAFGAPKVGLSNWGGG
;
A
#
# COMPACT_ATOMS: atom_id res chain seq x y z
N MET A 1 -11.84 2.59 22.58
CA MET A 1 -12.00 2.46 21.12
C MET A 1 -10.67 1.97 20.56
N THR A 2 -10.56 0.72 20.16
CA THR A 2 -9.36 0.19 19.52
C THR A 2 -9.24 0.81 18.13
N ASP A 3 -8.22 1.65 17.91
CA ASP A 3 -7.88 2.21 16.61
C ASP A 3 -7.74 1.09 15.57
N ASN A 4 -8.79 0.85 14.78
CA ASN A 4 -8.74 0.00 13.62
C ASN A 4 -7.94 0.75 12.53
N VAL A 5 -6.62 0.67 12.60
CA VAL A 5 -5.74 1.17 11.55
C VAL A 5 -5.97 0.31 10.30
N LEU A 6 -6.67 0.88 9.32
CA LEU A 6 -6.92 0.26 8.02
C LEU A 6 -5.88 0.77 7.02
N SER A 7 -5.01 -0.12 6.56
CA SER A 7 -4.13 0.14 5.41
C SER A 7 -4.94 -0.05 4.12
N LEU A 8 -4.95 0.95 3.26
CA LEU A 8 -5.58 0.88 1.94
C LEU A 8 -4.61 0.25 0.93
N ALA A 9 -5.14 -0.53 -0.02
CA ALA A 9 -4.46 -0.86 -1.26
C ALA A 9 -5.48 -0.69 -2.40
N MET A 10 -5.11 0.02 -3.46
CA MET A 10 -5.93 0.18 -4.66
C MET A 10 -5.20 -0.50 -5.81
N THR A 11 -5.88 -1.39 -6.55
CA THR A 11 -5.32 -2.08 -7.72
C THR A 11 -6.37 -2.21 -8.81
N GLY A 12 -6.02 -1.75 -10.02
CA GLY A 12 -6.96 -1.79 -11.14
C GLY A 12 -8.28 -1.10 -10.78
N LYS A 13 -9.41 -1.81 -10.83
CA LYS A 13 -10.75 -1.29 -10.48
C LYS A 13 -11.20 -1.68 -9.05
N SER A 14 -10.28 -2.20 -8.23
CA SER A 14 -10.56 -2.79 -6.92
C SER A 14 -9.78 -2.08 -5.82
N TYR A 15 -10.27 -2.18 -4.58
CA TYR A 15 -9.54 -1.76 -3.39
C TYR A 15 -9.66 -2.78 -2.27
N PHE A 16 -8.71 -2.75 -1.36
CA PHE A 16 -8.63 -3.58 -0.18
C PHE A 16 -8.35 -2.70 1.04
N LEU A 17 -9.05 -2.97 2.14
CA LEU A 17 -8.75 -2.41 3.44
C LEU A 17 -8.17 -3.54 4.29
N CYS A 18 -6.95 -3.34 4.79
CA CYS A 18 -6.22 -4.32 5.58
C CYS A 18 -6.08 -3.81 7.02
N GLY A 19 -6.50 -4.60 8.01
CA GLY A 19 -6.33 -4.26 9.43
C GLY A 19 -6.73 -5.41 10.35
N LYS A 20 -6.43 -5.31 11.66
CA LYS A 20 -6.61 -6.39 12.67
C LYS A 20 -8.01 -7.04 12.66
N SER A 21 -9.05 -6.30 12.31
CA SER A 21 -10.45 -6.76 12.36
C SER A 21 -11.05 -7.00 10.97
N TYR A 22 -10.31 -6.65 9.91
CA TYR A 22 -10.83 -6.52 8.54
C TYR A 22 -10.02 -7.32 7.50
N TYR A 23 -9.50 -8.49 7.89
CA TYR A 23 -8.86 -9.47 6.99
C TYR A 23 -9.74 -9.97 5.83
N ARG A 24 -10.97 -9.47 5.66
CA ARG A 24 -11.99 -10.04 4.77
C ARG A 24 -12.13 -9.39 3.39
N CYS A 25 -11.28 -8.44 3.00
CA CYS A 25 -11.34 -7.89 1.64
C CYS A 25 -10.45 -8.72 0.69
N ARG A 26 -11.07 -9.70 0.02
CA ARG A 26 -10.66 -10.41 -1.21
C ARG A 26 -9.16 -10.33 -1.56
N SER A 27 -8.28 -10.75 -0.64
CA SER A 27 -6.89 -10.97 -1.00
C SER A 27 -6.86 -11.87 -2.24
N PRO A 28 -6.02 -11.59 -3.25
CA PRO A 28 -5.74 -12.58 -4.29
C PRO A 28 -5.45 -13.90 -3.59
N THR A 29 -6.13 -14.98 -3.98
CA THR A 29 -6.01 -16.31 -3.37
C THR A 29 -4.57 -16.83 -3.35
N THR A 30 -3.70 -16.26 -4.19
CA THR A 30 -2.26 -16.49 -4.20
C THR A 30 -1.59 -16.01 -2.91
N LEU A 31 -1.89 -14.80 -2.41
CA LEU A 31 -1.23 -14.28 -1.20
C LEU A 31 -1.59 -15.08 0.06
N THR A 32 -2.82 -15.60 0.16
CA THR A 32 -3.23 -16.43 1.31
C THR A 32 -2.60 -17.82 1.31
N LYS A 33 -2.16 -18.33 0.15
CA LYS A 33 -1.53 -19.65 0.04
C LYS A 33 -0.04 -19.61 0.41
N ASP A 34 0.59 -18.45 0.26
CA ASP A 34 2.04 -18.29 0.42
C ASP A 34 2.47 -17.69 1.78
N LEU A 35 1.51 -17.44 2.68
CA LEU A 35 1.80 -17.00 4.04
C LEU A 35 2.04 -18.21 4.94
N LYS A 36 3.27 -18.35 5.43
CA LYS A 36 3.59 -19.39 6.41
C LYS A 36 3.03 -18.97 7.78
N PRO A 37 2.62 -19.92 8.65
CA PRO A 37 2.15 -19.60 10.00
C PRO A 37 3.14 -18.81 10.86
N THR A 38 4.42 -18.87 10.53
CA THR A 38 5.52 -18.15 11.20
C THR A 38 5.71 -16.72 10.70
N GLU A 39 4.97 -16.30 9.68
CA GLU A 39 5.06 -14.96 9.09
C GLU A 39 3.98 -14.06 9.69
N VAL A 40 4.40 -12.97 10.31
CA VAL A 40 3.49 -11.92 10.78
C VAL A 40 3.53 -10.77 9.78
N PRO A 41 2.48 -10.55 8.97
CA PRO A 41 2.46 -9.49 7.98
C PRO A 41 2.66 -8.14 8.66
N LYS A 42 3.54 -7.31 8.10
CA LYS A 42 3.68 -5.90 8.47
C LYS A 42 2.99 -5.02 7.45
N TYR A 43 3.32 -5.22 6.18
CA TYR A 43 2.81 -4.41 5.09
C TYR A 43 2.54 -5.27 3.86
N VAL A 44 1.45 -4.99 3.15
CA VAL A 44 1.12 -5.63 1.88
C VAL A 44 0.59 -4.58 0.91
N ALA A 45 1.14 -4.56 -0.30
CA ALA A 45 0.63 -3.79 -1.42
C ALA A 45 0.35 -4.70 -2.61
N PHE A 46 -0.76 -4.42 -3.29
CA PHE A 46 -1.17 -5.12 -4.50
C PHE A 46 -1.14 -4.15 -5.67
N GLY A 47 -0.49 -4.59 -6.75
CA GLY A 47 -0.43 -3.91 -8.03
C GLY A 47 -1.29 -4.61 -9.08
N THR A 48 -1.12 -4.22 -10.35
CA THR A 48 -1.79 -4.88 -11.48
C THR A 48 -1.06 -6.17 -11.89
N ASP A 49 -1.72 -6.95 -12.74
CA ASP A 49 -1.12 -8.10 -13.44
C ASP A 49 -0.57 -9.21 -12.53
N GLY A 50 -1.01 -9.25 -11.27
CA GLY A 50 -0.56 -10.21 -10.26
C GLY A 50 0.59 -9.70 -9.40
N SER A 51 1.02 -8.44 -9.57
CA SER A 51 2.12 -7.87 -8.82
C SER A 51 1.78 -7.60 -7.37
N TRP A 52 2.70 -7.90 -6.48
CA TRP A 52 2.57 -7.59 -5.05
C TRP A 52 3.92 -7.34 -4.40
N TYR A 53 3.86 -6.63 -3.28
CA TYR A 53 4.97 -6.41 -2.36
C TYR A 53 4.48 -6.74 -0.95
N ARG A 54 5.26 -7.52 -0.20
CA ARG A 54 5.00 -7.79 1.22
C ARG A 54 6.24 -7.54 2.07
N ALA A 55 6.03 -6.97 3.24
CA ALA A 55 6.99 -6.97 4.32
C ALA A 55 6.37 -7.71 5.51
N PHE A 56 7.11 -8.61 6.14
CA PHE A 56 6.63 -9.41 7.26
C PHE A 56 7.76 -9.69 8.24
N LYS A 57 7.41 -9.96 9.49
CA LYS A 57 8.36 -10.52 10.45
C LYS A 57 8.38 -12.03 10.30
N GLN A 58 9.57 -12.61 10.29
CA GLN A 58 9.79 -14.03 10.33
C GLN A 58 10.58 -14.38 11.59
N LYS A 59 10.14 -15.42 12.31
CA LYS A 59 10.89 -15.99 13.43
C LYS A 59 11.76 -17.13 12.94
N ASP A 60 13.02 -17.15 13.35
CA ASP A 60 13.87 -18.32 13.20
C ASP A 60 13.52 -19.41 14.25
N ALA A 61 14.16 -20.57 14.15
CA ALA A 61 13.96 -21.68 15.07
C ALA A 61 14.36 -21.38 16.53
N LYS A 62 15.11 -20.29 16.76
CA LYS A 62 15.55 -19.82 18.09
C LYS A 62 14.66 -18.68 18.62
N GLY A 63 13.61 -18.30 17.88
CA GLY A 63 12.68 -17.23 18.25
C GLY A 63 13.16 -15.82 17.90
N ASN A 64 14.28 -15.66 17.20
CA ASN A 64 14.75 -14.35 16.77
C ASN A 64 13.87 -13.83 15.63
N GLU A 65 13.42 -12.58 15.75
CA GLU A 65 12.62 -11.92 14.72
C GLU A 65 13.51 -11.17 13.74
N ALA A 66 13.38 -11.50 12.46
CA ALA A 66 13.93 -10.73 11.36
C ALA A 66 12.80 -10.14 10.51
N GLU A 67 13.02 -8.96 9.95
CA GLU A 67 12.12 -8.41 8.95
C GLU A 67 12.53 -8.91 7.56
N VAL A 68 11.55 -9.42 6.83
CA VAL A 68 11.72 -9.98 5.49
C VAL A 68 10.83 -9.23 4.52
N ILE A 69 11.40 -8.86 3.39
CA ILE A 69 10.71 -8.24 2.27
C ILE A 69 10.65 -9.26 1.13
N ALA A 70 9.47 -9.43 0.55
CA ALA A 70 9.26 -10.26 -0.63
C ALA A 70 8.41 -9.53 -1.65
N ARG A 71 8.60 -9.90 -2.91
CA ARG A 71 7.90 -9.35 -4.08
C ARG A 71 7.49 -10.51 -4.98
N SER A 72 6.45 -10.31 -5.79
CA SER A 72 6.08 -11.25 -6.84
C SER A 72 7.10 -11.27 -7.99
N ASP A 73 7.17 -12.36 -8.74
CA ASP A 73 8.09 -12.52 -9.88
C ASP A 73 7.90 -11.43 -10.96
N ASN A 74 6.66 -11.02 -11.20
CA ASN A 74 6.32 -9.99 -12.18
C ASN A 74 6.55 -8.54 -11.69
N PHE A 75 6.97 -8.34 -10.43
CA PHE A 75 7.08 -7.00 -9.83
C PHE A 75 8.09 -6.13 -10.59
N ALA A 76 9.25 -6.70 -10.94
CA ALA A 76 10.29 -6.00 -11.68
C ALA A 76 9.83 -5.60 -13.09
N THR A 77 8.95 -6.39 -13.71
CA THR A 77 8.36 -6.08 -15.02
C THR A 77 7.29 -4.99 -14.92
N ALA A 78 6.40 -5.07 -13.94
CA ALA A 78 5.31 -4.11 -13.79
C ALA A 78 5.78 -2.75 -13.23
N TYR A 79 6.79 -2.74 -12.36
CA TYR A 79 7.29 -1.56 -11.67
C TYR A 79 8.84 -1.46 -11.72
N PRO A 80 9.45 -1.36 -12.92
CA PRO A 80 10.89 -1.48 -13.08
C PRO A 80 11.70 -0.41 -12.35
N SER A 81 11.25 0.86 -12.41
CA SER A 81 11.94 1.96 -11.73
C SER A 81 11.84 1.85 -10.20
N LEU A 82 10.66 1.46 -9.69
CA LEU A 82 10.48 1.22 -8.27
C LEU A 82 11.36 0.04 -7.81
N ASN A 83 11.38 -1.07 -8.55
CA ASN A 83 12.20 -2.22 -8.20
C ASN A 83 13.68 -1.82 -8.07
N LYS A 84 14.21 -1.11 -9.07
CA LYS A 84 15.58 -0.60 -9.05
C LYS A 84 15.84 0.29 -7.84
N SER A 85 14.97 1.26 -7.56
CA SER A 85 15.14 2.13 -6.39
C SER A 85 15.07 1.37 -5.07
N LEU A 86 14.21 0.36 -4.94
CA LEU A 86 14.13 -0.45 -3.73
C LEU A 86 15.40 -1.27 -3.50
N ASP A 87 16.02 -1.77 -4.58
CA ASP A 87 17.27 -2.53 -4.51
C ASP A 87 18.47 -1.62 -4.17
N GLU A 88 18.54 -0.44 -4.77
CA GLU A 88 19.57 0.58 -4.49
C GLU A 88 19.53 1.09 -3.04
N LEU A 89 18.34 1.20 -2.47
CA LEU A 89 18.17 1.71 -1.12
C LEU A 89 18.54 0.70 -0.03
N GLN A 90 18.84 -0.56 -0.39
CA GLN A 90 19.21 -1.66 0.53
C GLN A 90 18.36 -1.66 1.81
N LEU A 91 17.05 -1.52 1.63
CA LEU A 91 16.17 -1.15 2.73
C LEU A 91 15.99 -2.32 3.69
N PHE A 92 16.59 -2.18 4.87
CA PHE A 92 16.35 -3.05 6.03
C PHE A 92 15.00 -2.80 6.72
N SER A 93 14.20 -1.85 6.22
CA SER A 93 12.93 -1.45 6.83
C SER A 93 11.80 -1.35 5.82
N ALA A 94 10.63 -1.80 6.24
CA ALA A 94 9.40 -1.78 5.49
C ALA A 94 8.98 -0.34 5.16
N PRO A 95 8.37 -0.13 3.98
CA PRO A 95 7.74 1.14 3.66
C PRO A 95 6.69 1.50 4.71
N THR A 96 6.63 2.78 5.08
CA THR A 96 5.50 3.33 5.86
C THR A 96 4.26 3.45 4.99
N CYS A 97 4.44 3.66 3.68
CA CYS A 97 3.40 3.53 2.67
C CYS A 97 4.00 3.01 1.35
N LEU A 98 3.32 2.10 0.68
CA LEU A 98 3.60 1.71 -0.69
C LEU A 98 2.28 1.42 -1.42
N SER A 99 1.97 2.21 -2.42
CA SER A 99 0.87 1.96 -3.36
C SER A 99 1.41 1.53 -4.70
N LEU A 100 0.85 0.46 -5.24
CA LEU A 100 1.14 -0.07 -6.57
C LEU A 100 -0.07 0.21 -7.48
N GLY A 101 0.01 1.31 -8.23
CA GLY A 101 -1.05 1.75 -9.14
C GLY A 101 -1.00 1.04 -10.50
N PRO A 102 -2.00 1.27 -11.36
CA PRO A 102 -2.00 0.75 -12.73
C PRO A 102 -0.87 1.34 -13.58
N ASN A 103 -0.54 0.68 -14.69
CA ASN A 103 0.43 1.17 -15.69
C ASN A 103 1.84 1.48 -15.11
N GLY A 104 2.23 0.77 -14.06
CA GLY A 104 3.51 0.99 -13.40
C GLY A 104 3.60 2.28 -12.58
N TYR A 105 2.48 2.95 -12.30
CA TYR A 105 2.44 4.08 -11.37
C TYR A 105 2.55 3.61 -9.92
N TYR A 106 3.21 4.38 -9.07
CA TYR A 106 3.39 4.05 -7.67
C TYR A 106 3.63 5.28 -6.80
N PHE A 107 3.41 5.11 -5.50
CA PHE A 107 3.91 6.00 -4.47
C PHE A 107 4.51 5.15 -3.35
N ALA A 108 5.70 5.50 -2.89
CA ALA A 108 6.38 4.85 -1.78
C ALA A 108 6.93 5.90 -0.82
N HIS A 109 6.66 5.69 0.47
CA HIS A 109 7.23 6.43 1.58
C HIS A 109 8.04 5.44 2.42
N ILE A 110 9.34 5.66 2.48
CA ILE A 110 10.29 4.72 3.08
C ILE A 110 11.29 5.50 3.93
N GLY A 111 11.19 5.36 5.25
CA GLY A 111 11.95 6.18 6.18
C GLY A 111 11.73 7.67 5.90
N ARG A 112 12.80 8.38 5.52
CA ARG A 112 12.74 9.81 5.15
C ARG A 112 12.56 10.06 3.65
N LYS A 113 12.66 9.03 2.82
CA LYS A 113 12.59 9.14 1.36
C LYS A 113 11.16 8.93 0.86
N ARG A 114 10.83 9.64 -0.21
CA ARG A 114 9.61 9.47 -0.98
C ARG A 114 9.99 9.19 -2.42
N LEU A 115 9.38 8.16 -3.00
CA LEU A 115 9.55 7.79 -4.39
C LEU A 115 8.16 7.77 -5.01
N TRP A 116 8.01 8.33 -6.20
CA TRP A 116 6.74 8.29 -6.88
C TRP A 116 6.91 8.26 -8.39
N LYS A 117 5.89 7.71 -9.03
CA LYS A 117 5.59 7.88 -10.44
C LYS A 117 4.09 7.93 -10.52
N LEU A 118 3.51 9.11 -10.70
CA LEU A 118 2.05 9.29 -10.69
C LEU A 118 1.52 9.59 -12.09
N PRO A 119 0.22 9.37 -12.35
CA PRO A 119 -0.45 10.01 -13.47
C PRO A 119 -0.27 11.54 -13.40
N LYS A 120 -0.01 12.18 -14.54
CA LYS A 120 0.34 13.62 -14.62
C LYS A 120 -0.74 14.51 -13.98
N ASP A 121 -2.00 14.20 -14.20
CA ASP A 121 -3.15 14.90 -13.64
C ASP A 121 -3.25 14.74 -12.12
N VAL A 122 -2.87 13.59 -11.56
CA VAL A 122 -2.77 13.39 -10.11
C VAL A 122 -1.61 14.21 -9.54
N GLU A 123 -0.47 14.22 -10.21
CA GLU A 123 0.70 15.00 -9.78
C GLU A 123 0.40 16.51 -9.77
N GLU A 124 -0.23 17.03 -10.82
CA GLU A 124 -0.65 18.44 -10.90
C GLU A 124 -1.65 18.82 -9.79
N ARG A 125 -2.60 17.95 -9.47
CA ARG A 125 -3.60 18.19 -8.41
C ARG A 125 -3.02 18.13 -7.00
N LEU A 126 -2.09 17.20 -6.76
CA LEU A 126 -1.50 17.01 -5.44
C LEU A 126 -0.39 18.03 -5.15
N GLY A 127 0.27 18.56 -6.18
CA GLY A 127 1.32 19.55 -6.06
C GLY A 127 2.56 18.99 -5.38
N ASN A 128 2.93 19.55 -4.22
CA ASN A 128 4.12 19.13 -3.49
C ASN A 128 3.98 17.73 -2.86
N LEU A 129 4.38 16.69 -3.60
CA LEU A 129 4.28 15.29 -3.17
C LEU A 129 5.14 14.95 -1.94
N ALA A 130 6.09 15.81 -1.56
CA ALA A 130 6.89 15.64 -0.35
C ALA A 130 6.09 15.84 0.96
N GLU A 131 4.91 16.44 0.88
CA GLU A 131 4.00 16.66 2.00
C GLU A 131 3.09 15.47 2.28
N TYR A 132 3.05 14.48 1.39
CA TYR A 132 2.17 13.33 1.54
C TYR A 132 2.85 12.20 2.30
N GLU A 133 2.08 11.55 3.16
CA GLU A 133 2.46 10.35 3.88
C GLU A 133 2.05 9.09 3.12
N GLY A 134 0.96 9.17 2.34
CA GLY A 134 0.48 8.08 1.50
C GLY A 134 -0.34 8.59 0.33
N VAL A 135 -0.18 7.94 -0.83
CA VAL A 135 -0.99 8.15 -2.02
C VAL A 135 -1.35 6.78 -2.58
N TRP A 136 -2.64 6.45 -2.61
CA TRP A 136 -3.16 5.20 -3.17
C TRP A 136 -3.77 5.46 -4.54
N LEU A 137 -3.46 4.61 -5.50
CA LEU A 137 -3.79 4.81 -6.91
C LEU A 137 -4.68 3.69 -7.43
N GLY A 138 -5.81 4.07 -8.03
CA GLY A 138 -6.73 3.17 -8.71
C GLY A 138 -6.95 3.55 -10.16
N LYS A 139 -7.35 2.57 -10.97
CA LYS A 139 -7.86 2.76 -12.33
C LYS A 139 -9.33 3.17 -12.27
N GLY A 140 -9.64 4.42 -12.61
CA GLY A 140 -11.00 4.85 -12.85
C GLY A 140 -11.41 4.71 -14.32
N GLU A 141 -12.68 4.97 -14.59
CA GLU A 141 -13.25 4.85 -15.95
C GLU A 141 -13.08 6.12 -16.79
N LYS A 142 -13.00 7.28 -16.13
CA LYS A 142 -12.86 8.60 -16.75
C LYS A 142 -11.54 9.31 -16.41
N GLY A 143 -10.64 8.60 -15.71
CA GLY A 143 -9.40 9.15 -15.17
C GLY A 143 -8.86 8.28 -14.03
N PRO A 144 -7.65 8.57 -13.54
CA PRO A 144 -7.10 7.90 -12.37
C PRO A 144 -7.93 8.23 -11.12
N SER A 145 -8.17 7.23 -10.28
CA SER A 145 -8.72 7.44 -8.95
C SER A 145 -7.60 7.46 -7.94
N TYR A 146 -7.70 8.30 -6.91
CA TYR A 146 -6.71 8.32 -5.84
C TYR A 146 -7.29 8.69 -4.49
N VAL A 147 -6.56 8.27 -3.46
CA VAL A 147 -6.65 8.77 -2.09
C VAL A 147 -5.27 9.23 -1.68
N ALA A 148 -5.13 10.44 -1.17
CA ALA A 148 -3.85 11.01 -0.78
C ALA A 148 -3.98 11.61 0.62
N VAL A 149 -3.04 11.28 1.50
CA VAL A 149 -3.01 11.74 2.90
C VAL A 149 -1.74 12.55 3.12
N ARG A 150 -1.92 13.79 3.60
CA ARG A 150 -0.86 14.73 3.95
C ARG A 150 -0.36 14.48 5.36
N LYS A 151 0.87 14.92 5.63
CA LYS A 151 1.38 15.10 6.99
C LYS A 151 0.40 15.95 7.80
N GLY A 152 0.09 15.50 9.01
CA GLY A 152 -0.86 16.20 9.89
C GLY A 152 -2.34 15.88 9.63
N GLY A 153 -2.66 14.90 8.77
CA GLY A 153 -3.99 14.28 8.71
C GLY A 153 -4.97 14.88 7.71
N GLY A 154 -4.60 15.94 6.97
CA GLY A 154 -5.37 16.39 5.82
C GLY A 154 -5.36 15.35 4.70
N PHE A 155 -6.44 15.23 3.92
CA PHE A 155 -6.50 14.28 2.81
C PHE A 155 -7.19 14.85 1.58
N SER A 156 -6.88 14.30 0.41
CA SER A 156 -7.44 14.63 -0.89
C SER A 156 -7.84 13.34 -1.59
N THR A 157 -8.99 13.32 -2.25
CA THR A 157 -9.46 12.14 -2.99
C THR A 157 -10.09 12.57 -4.30
N ASP A 158 -9.88 11.78 -5.34
CA ASP A 158 -10.71 11.82 -6.53
C ASP A 158 -11.07 10.38 -6.92
N PHE A 159 -12.37 10.10 -7.06
CA PHE A 159 -12.87 8.75 -7.28
C PHE A 159 -13.66 8.69 -8.58
N HIS A 160 -13.21 7.84 -9.50
CA HIS A 160 -13.84 7.59 -10.79
C HIS A 160 -14.20 6.11 -10.92
N GLY A 161 -15.39 5.77 -11.43
CA GLY A 161 -15.80 4.38 -11.65
C GLY A 161 -16.19 3.63 -10.36
N LYS A 162 -15.76 2.37 -10.20
CA LYS A 162 -16.26 1.41 -9.19
C LYS A 162 -15.84 1.68 -7.73
N TYR A 163 -15.24 2.84 -7.42
CA TYR A 163 -14.81 3.21 -6.07
C TYR A 163 -15.90 3.87 -5.22
N GLY A 164 -17.18 3.78 -5.62
CA GLY A 164 -18.31 4.39 -4.90
C GLY A 164 -18.37 4.02 -3.41
N ARG A 165 -18.15 2.74 -3.08
CA ARG A 165 -18.11 2.29 -1.67
C ARG A 165 -16.89 2.82 -0.91
N LEU A 166 -15.70 2.89 -1.55
CA LEU A 166 -14.53 3.48 -0.92
C LEU A 166 -14.76 4.97 -0.59
N LYS A 167 -15.49 5.68 -1.45
CA LYS A 167 -15.89 7.07 -1.20
C LYS A 167 -16.80 7.19 0.02
N GLU A 168 -17.71 6.23 0.22
CA GLU A 168 -18.57 6.16 1.42
C GLU A 168 -17.75 5.79 2.67
N ASP A 169 -16.86 4.81 2.57
CA ASP A 169 -15.98 4.37 3.65
C ASP A 169 -15.07 5.52 4.15
N VAL A 170 -14.45 6.27 3.23
CA VAL A 170 -13.61 7.43 3.58
C VAL A 170 -14.42 8.55 4.24
N LYS A 171 -15.68 8.74 3.86
CA LYS A 171 -16.58 9.70 4.53
C LYS A 171 -16.98 9.25 5.93
N ALA A 172 -17.25 7.95 6.10
CA ALA A 172 -17.74 7.39 7.36
C ALA A 172 -16.62 7.24 8.42
N PHE A 173 -15.42 6.86 7.98
CA PHE A 173 -14.32 6.48 8.87
C PHE A 173 -13.12 7.44 8.82
N GLY A 174 -13.15 8.44 7.94
CA GLY A 174 -12.02 9.31 7.65
C GLY A 174 -11.03 8.67 6.68
N ALA A 175 -9.95 9.38 6.37
CA ALA A 175 -8.93 8.87 5.46
C ALA A 175 -8.18 7.66 6.05
N PRO A 176 -7.66 6.75 5.21
CA PRO A 176 -6.80 5.68 5.68
C PRO A 176 -5.61 6.27 6.42
N LYS A 177 -5.38 5.84 7.66
CA LYS A 177 -4.18 6.24 8.40
C LYS A 177 -2.96 5.60 7.73
N VAL A 178 -1.93 6.41 7.48
CA VAL A 178 -0.63 5.90 7.01
C VAL A 178 0.07 5.25 8.19
N GLY A 179 0.40 3.97 8.08
CA GLY A 179 1.14 3.27 9.11
C GLY A 179 0.77 1.81 9.25
N LEU A 180 1.77 1.05 9.70
CA LEU A 180 1.64 -0.33 10.15
C LEU A 180 0.64 -0.35 11.31
N SER A 181 -0.42 -1.15 11.22
CA SER A 181 -1.01 -1.64 12.46
C SER A 181 0.12 -2.34 13.22
N ASN A 182 0.34 -2.04 14.50
CA ASN A 182 1.22 -2.87 15.31
C ASN A 182 0.53 -4.24 15.43
N TRP A 183 0.98 -5.21 14.64
CA TRP A 183 0.50 -6.59 14.59
C TRP A 183 0.91 -7.43 15.83
N GLY A 184 1.43 -6.79 16.89
CA GLY A 184 1.79 -7.44 18.15
C GLY A 184 1.22 -6.67 19.33
N GLY A 185 0.48 -7.38 20.18
CA GLY A 185 -0.15 -6.85 21.38
C GLY A 185 -1.15 -7.89 21.90
N GLY A 186 -0.60 -8.90 22.56
CA GLY A 186 -1.24 -10.05 23.18
C GLY A 186 -0.13 -10.93 23.75
#